data_AF-A0A6J8BCG0-F1
#
_entry.id   AF-A0A6J8BCG0-F1
#
_cell.length_a   1.000
_cell.length_b   1.000
_cell.length_c   1.000
_cell.angle_alpha   90.00
_cell.angle_beta   90.00
_cell.angle_gamma   90.00
#
_symmetry.space_group_name_H-M   'P 1'
#
loop_
_entity.id
_entity.type
_entity.pdbx_description
1 polymer ?
#
loop_
_entity_poly.entity_id
_entity_poly.type
_entity_poly.pdbx_seq_one_letter_code
_entity_poly.pdbx_strand_id
1 'polypeptide(L)'
;MLPVHYNRFANAAKIGHINKQKQQYMFQRYKHHIEQQYNESIESAVLEEIRMYDDLTGINIITDARHGWRKNAKDNSVVAIGEKIHKVLNCEHITKCDNSVSQRHENLGSQRIYHYLEEQDVKVNVHSHDRNLSINKLVKDKGIITNQNDPWHAIKKLKVAMKRVSAGPKYLKEKSWSAQLEDKVESVATHFHWAVRNCEENPKELRDVLLNIVEHYKNNHQKCHPDSRCKRDTKYESKRIVLSIPIAEKRLLGVIRKSTIYTHPEDYVLAKDTCCVESFNNTMNMFQDKRIAFSNDNYQARSVPETPGNFSKTASSSTSLTVQWDPNSNGGYIQKFYIQYRVQGLLEWSIVSAGEEDIKKPKRRRTYELRNLQEGKAYELRMYAENAALKRSNVTEVLIAFTDSGAELSVAAVVGGIAGGLTAIIIVLLIIVFVQKKRKESGTPSTKLRATSGGEDDKEDGLKDNILYESSQSDDLKKNILYQSADLNDDHSEVKKNQKKPSTSSEYASVQKPNAIYAEVNKVTQPKNAKEKKQKGKLY
;
A
#
# COMPACT_ATOMS: atom_id res chain seq x y z
N MET A 1 15.63 -9.08 -11.79
CA MET A 1 16.39 -9.39 -13.02
C MET A 1 15.59 -10.40 -13.83
N LEU A 2 15.38 -10.21 -15.14
CA LEU A 2 14.68 -11.21 -15.95
C LEU A 2 15.45 -12.55 -15.92
N PRO A 3 14.79 -13.72 -15.95
CA PRO A 3 15.48 -15.02 -15.87
C PRO A 3 16.60 -15.18 -16.91
N VAL A 4 16.40 -14.66 -18.12
CA VAL A 4 17.41 -14.66 -19.19
C VAL A 4 18.61 -13.77 -18.85
N HIS A 5 18.39 -12.63 -18.21
CA HIS A 5 19.47 -11.73 -17.78
C HIS A 5 20.26 -12.33 -16.62
N TYR A 6 19.60 -13.01 -15.68
CA TYR A 6 20.24 -13.73 -14.59
C TYR A 6 21.13 -14.85 -15.10
N ASN A 7 20.64 -15.67 -16.02
CA ASN A 7 21.44 -16.73 -16.62
C ASN A 7 22.64 -16.16 -17.40
N ARG A 8 22.44 -15.10 -18.21
CA ARG A 8 23.54 -14.45 -18.94
C ARG A 8 24.60 -13.87 -17.99
N PHE A 9 24.17 -13.16 -16.94
CA PHE A 9 25.07 -12.58 -15.95
C PHE A 9 25.86 -13.66 -15.20
N ALA A 10 25.17 -14.66 -14.66
CA ALA A 10 25.80 -15.73 -13.90
C ALA A 10 26.75 -16.58 -14.75
N ASN A 11 26.40 -16.84 -16.01
CA ASN A 11 27.28 -17.52 -16.96
C ASN A 11 28.51 -16.66 -17.30
N ALA A 12 28.33 -15.36 -17.54
CA ALA A 12 29.43 -14.44 -17.82
C ALA A 12 30.38 -14.29 -16.61
N ALA A 13 29.82 -14.24 -15.40
CA ALA A 13 30.58 -14.10 -14.16
C ALA A 13 31.15 -15.44 -13.64
N LYS A 14 30.81 -16.58 -14.26
CA LYS A 14 31.24 -17.95 -13.85
C LYS A 14 30.90 -18.29 -12.38
N ILE A 15 29.84 -17.69 -11.82
CA ILE A 15 29.45 -17.87 -10.41
C ILE A 15 28.44 -19.03 -10.19
N GLY A 16 28.10 -19.77 -11.26
CA GLY A 16 26.99 -20.73 -11.23
C GLY A 16 25.63 -20.04 -11.14
N HIS A 17 24.56 -20.73 -11.55
CA HIS A 17 23.21 -20.18 -11.45
C HIS A 17 22.27 -21.19 -10.80
N ILE A 18 21.37 -20.67 -9.95
CA ILE A 18 20.32 -21.48 -9.36
C ILE A 18 19.24 -21.64 -10.44
N ASN A 19 18.98 -22.88 -10.87
CA ASN A 19 17.91 -23.14 -11.82
C ASN A 19 16.54 -22.81 -11.21
N LYS A 20 15.53 -22.57 -12.06
CA LYS A 20 14.20 -22.13 -11.63
C LYS A 20 13.55 -23.09 -10.61
N GLN A 21 13.75 -24.40 -10.77
CA GLN A 21 13.23 -25.41 -9.84
C GLN A 21 13.85 -25.28 -8.45
N LYS A 22 15.17 -25.07 -8.38
CA LYS A 22 15.90 -24.90 -7.12
C LYS A 22 15.60 -23.54 -6.49
N GLN A 23 15.38 -22.47 -7.28
CA GLN A 23 14.86 -21.20 -6.76
C GLN A 23 13.48 -21.36 -6.12
N GLN A 24 12.56 -22.05 -6.79
CA GLN A 24 11.23 -22.35 -6.25
C GLN A 24 11.30 -23.22 -4.99
N TYR A 25 12.16 -24.24 -4.99
CA TYR A 25 12.38 -25.09 -3.80
C TYR A 25 12.90 -24.27 -2.61
N MET A 26 13.92 -23.44 -2.82
CA MET A 26 14.49 -22.59 -1.77
C MET A 26 13.44 -21.59 -1.26
N PHE A 27 12.69 -20.96 -2.16
CA PHE A 27 11.61 -20.06 -1.77
C PHE A 27 10.55 -20.76 -0.92
N GLN A 28 10.06 -21.93 -1.35
CA GLN A 28 9.08 -22.70 -0.58
C GLN A 28 9.61 -23.14 0.79
N ARG A 29 10.91 -23.47 0.87
CA ARG A 29 11.57 -23.87 2.12
C ARG A 29 11.68 -22.71 3.12
N TYR A 30 12.08 -21.53 2.66
CA TYR A 30 12.37 -20.39 3.56
C TYR A 30 11.18 -19.45 3.79
N LYS A 31 10.15 -19.51 2.94
CA LYS A 31 9.00 -18.63 2.99
C LYS A 31 8.34 -18.59 4.38
N HIS A 32 8.12 -19.73 5.01
CA HIS A 32 7.52 -19.80 6.35
C HIS A 32 8.36 -19.08 7.40
N HIS A 33 9.68 -19.31 7.41
CA HIS A 33 10.59 -18.65 8.35
C HIS A 33 10.63 -17.12 8.13
N ILE A 34 10.61 -16.68 6.87
CA ILE A 34 10.56 -15.24 6.54
C ILE A 34 9.25 -14.63 7.05
N GLU A 35 8.13 -15.33 6.90
CA GLU A 35 6.82 -14.85 7.37
C GLU A 35 6.74 -14.81 8.90
N GLN A 36 7.22 -15.85 9.58
CA GLN A 36 7.29 -15.90 11.03
C GLN A 36 8.13 -14.73 11.56
N GLN A 37 9.34 -14.53 11.02
CA GLN A 37 10.23 -13.44 11.41
C GLN A 37 9.62 -12.06 11.11
N TYR A 38 8.88 -11.93 10.00
CA TYR A 38 8.14 -10.71 9.72
C TYR A 38 7.06 -10.43 10.78
N ASN A 39 6.23 -11.41 11.13
CA ASN A 39 5.17 -11.24 12.11
C ASN A 39 5.73 -10.96 13.51
N GLU A 40 6.73 -11.71 13.95
CA GLU A 40 7.42 -11.49 15.25
C GLU A 40 8.05 -10.08 15.32
N SER A 41 8.66 -9.62 14.22
CA SER A 41 9.26 -8.29 14.13
C SER A 41 8.21 -7.17 14.20
N ILE A 42 7.08 -7.35 13.50
CA ILE A 42 5.95 -6.41 13.52
C ILE A 42 5.31 -6.36 14.92
N GLU A 43 5.03 -7.50 15.54
CA GLU A 43 4.43 -7.59 16.87
C GLU A 43 5.35 -6.96 17.93
N SER A 44 6.64 -7.27 17.89
CA SER A 44 7.63 -6.65 18.77
C SER A 44 7.68 -5.13 18.59
N ALA A 45 7.68 -4.65 17.33
CA ALA A 45 7.69 -3.22 17.05
C ALA A 45 6.45 -2.50 17.58
N VAL A 46 5.26 -3.09 17.44
CA VAL A 46 4.02 -2.53 18.00
C VAL A 46 4.10 -2.43 19.52
N LEU A 47 4.52 -3.50 20.21
CA LEU A 47 4.67 -3.50 21.66
C LEU A 47 5.72 -2.49 22.14
N GLU A 48 6.84 -2.38 21.43
CA GLU A 48 7.88 -1.40 21.74
C GLU A 48 7.39 0.04 21.56
N GLU A 49 6.63 0.34 20.50
CA GLU A 49 6.09 1.69 20.28
C GLU A 49 5.11 2.06 21.38
N ILE A 50 4.20 1.15 21.76
CA ILE A 50 3.25 1.36 22.87
C ILE A 50 3.99 1.71 24.17
N ARG A 51 5.08 1.00 24.47
CA ARG A 51 5.88 1.23 25.69
C ARG A 51 6.55 2.61 25.73
N MET A 52 6.64 3.33 24.61
CA MET A 52 7.21 4.68 24.57
C MET A 52 6.22 5.79 24.98
N TYR A 53 4.94 5.46 25.19
CA TYR A 53 3.92 6.41 25.62
C TYR A 53 3.53 6.14 27.07
N ASP A 54 3.82 7.10 27.95
CA ASP A 54 3.64 6.97 29.41
C ASP A 54 2.18 6.75 29.83
N ASP A 55 1.24 7.26 29.05
CA ASP A 55 -0.20 7.23 29.35
C ASP A 55 -0.91 6.00 28.75
N LEU A 56 -0.21 5.23 27.89
CA LEU A 56 -0.73 4.08 27.14
C LEU A 56 -2.07 4.38 26.43
N THR A 57 -2.35 5.65 26.10
CA THR A 57 -3.64 6.04 25.53
C THR A 57 -3.74 5.69 24.04
N GLY A 58 -2.60 5.56 23.38
CA GLY A 58 -2.46 5.22 21.97
C GLY A 58 -1.05 5.53 21.47
N ILE A 59 -0.82 5.27 20.18
CA ILE A 59 0.45 5.50 19.50
C ILE A 59 0.29 6.55 18.38
N ASN A 60 1.40 7.16 17.98
CA ASN A 60 1.46 7.99 16.77
C ASN A 60 2.07 7.18 15.63
N ILE A 61 1.48 7.29 14.44
CA ILE A 61 1.93 6.58 13.25
C ILE A 61 2.29 7.53 12.12
N ILE A 62 3.25 7.11 11.31
CA ILE A 62 3.68 7.78 10.07
C ILE A 62 3.45 6.82 8.92
N THR A 63 2.76 7.24 7.87
CA THR A 63 2.49 6.39 6.71
C THR A 63 2.91 7.01 5.38
N ASP A 64 3.25 6.13 4.44
CA ASP A 64 3.48 6.47 3.02
C ASP A 64 3.19 5.23 2.14
N ALA A 65 2.86 5.47 0.87
CA ALA A 65 2.63 4.43 -0.12
C ALA A 65 3.77 4.34 -1.14
N ARG A 66 4.42 3.19 -1.15
CA ARG A 66 5.39 2.80 -2.16
C ARG A 66 4.71 2.17 -3.36
N HIS A 67 4.67 2.88 -4.48
CA HIS A 67 4.13 2.36 -5.74
C HIS A 67 5.13 1.46 -6.48
N GLY A 68 4.71 0.23 -6.81
CA GLY A 68 5.51 -0.80 -7.50
C GLY A 68 5.73 -0.56 -9.00
N TRP A 69 5.21 0.54 -9.56
CA TRP A 69 5.50 1.05 -10.91
C TRP A 69 5.22 2.57 -10.95
N ARG A 70 5.53 3.24 -12.06
CA ARG A 70 4.94 4.57 -12.37
C ARG A 70 3.44 4.45 -12.69
N LYS A 71 2.79 5.53 -13.15
CA LYS A 71 1.35 5.65 -13.52
C LYS A 71 0.58 4.32 -13.59
N ASN A 72 -0.54 4.22 -12.86
CA ASN A 72 -1.40 3.03 -12.77
C ASN A 72 -0.66 1.80 -12.23
N ALA A 73 0.05 1.99 -11.11
CA ALA A 73 0.83 0.97 -10.43
C ALA A 73 0.05 -0.36 -10.32
N LYS A 74 0.70 -1.45 -10.72
CA LYS A 74 0.14 -2.80 -10.60
C LYS A 74 -0.22 -3.12 -9.16
N ASP A 75 0.61 -2.62 -8.25
CA ASP A 75 0.59 -2.90 -6.84
C ASP A 75 1.29 -1.79 -6.04
N ASN A 76 0.89 -1.64 -4.78
CA ASN A 76 1.42 -0.69 -3.82
C ASN A 76 1.74 -1.40 -2.51
N SER A 77 2.76 -0.91 -1.81
CA SER A 77 3.04 -1.25 -0.42
C SER A 77 2.75 -0.02 0.43
N VAL A 78 1.78 -0.09 1.33
CA VAL A 78 1.44 0.98 2.27
C VAL A 78 2.05 0.62 3.60
N VAL A 79 2.94 1.47 4.12
CA VAL A 79 3.73 1.18 5.30
C VAL A 79 3.31 2.11 6.42
N ALA A 80 3.16 1.58 7.63
CA ALA A 80 3.09 2.35 8.87
C ALA A 80 4.36 2.16 9.67
N ILE A 81 4.92 3.28 10.14
CA ILE A 81 6.08 3.35 11.02
C ILE A 81 5.66 4.04 12.32
N GLY A 82 6.17 3.55 13.45
CA GLY A 82 5.97 4.16 14.76
C GLY A 82 6.75 5.46 14.88
N GLU A 83 6.11 6.50 15.41
CA GLU A 83 6.73 7.81 15.53
C GLU A 83 7.94 7.81 16.47
N LYS A 84 7.89 7.06 17.58
CA LYS A 84 8.94 7.10 18.61
C LYS A 84 10.11 6.17 18.29
N ILE A 85 9.82 4.94 17.89
CA ILE A 85 10.86 3.92 17.69
C ILE A 85 11.36 3.85 16.23
N HIS A 86 10.63 4.48 15.29
CA HIS A 86 10.95 4.47 13.85
C HIS A 86 11.05 3.07 13.22
N LYS A 87 10.37 2.08 13.79
CA LYS A 87 10.24 0.72 13.24
C LYS A 87 8.92 0.56 12.50
N VAL A 88 8.90 -0.37 11.54
CA VAL A 88 7.68 -0.72 10.80
C VAL A 88 6.70 -1.41 11.74
N LEU A 89 5.50 -0.85 11.86
CA LEU A 89 4.40 -1.39 12.66
C LEU A 89 3.44 -2.23 11.83
N ASN A 90 3.30 -1.93 10.54
CA ASN A 90 2.62 -2.80 9.58
C ASN A 90 3.03 -2.40 8.15
N CYS A 91 2.94 -3.34 7.20
CA CYS A 91 3.13 -3.11 5.77
C CYS A 91 2.08 -3.89 4.97
N GLU A 92 1.11 -3.14 4.44
CA GLU A 92 -0.01 -3.66 3.67
C GLU A 92 0.28 -3.65 2.19
N HIS A 93 -0.01 -4.77 1.53
CA HIS A 93 0.11 -4.87 0.09
C HIS A 93 -1.22 -4.83 -0.60
N ILE A 94 -1.35 -3.87 -1.50
CA ILE A 94 -2.56 -3.68 -2.27
C ILE A 94 -2.24 -3.90 -3.74
N THR A 95 -3.02 -4.76 -4.39
CA THR A 95 -2.90 -5.07 -5.80
C THR A 95 -4.12 -4.57 -6.58
N LYS A 96 -4.04 -4.65 -7.91
CA LYS A 96 -5.21 -4.43 -8.77
C LYS A 96 -6.35 -5.43 -8.57
N CYS A 97 -6.09 -6.57 -7.95
CA CYS A 97 -7.13 -7.53 -7.57
C CYS A 97 -7.94 -7.04 -6.37
N ASP A 98 -7.27 -6.40 -5.40
CA ASP A 98 -7.93 -5.79 -4.24
C ASP A 98 -8.74 -4.56 -4.65
N ASN A 99 -8.18 -3.75 -5.57
CA ASN A 99 -8.88 -2.60 -6.13
C ASN A 99 -8.33 -2.28 -7.51
N SER A 100 -9.19 -2.27 -8.53
CA SER A 100 -8.76 -1.99 -9.91
C SER A 100 -8.16 -0.59 -10.11
N VAL A 101 -8.46 0.35 -9.19
CA VAL A 101 -8.03 1.75 -9.25
C VAL A 101 -6.82 1.98 -8.32
N SER A 102 -5.63 2.11 -8.90
CA SER A 102 -4.36 2.28 -8.18
C SER A 102 -4.32 3.52 -7.27
N GLN A 103 -5.06 4.58 -7.62
CA GLN A 103 -5.17 5.81 -6.85
C GLN A 103 -5.85 5.58 -5.49
N ARG A 104 -6.65 4.53 -5.34
CA ARG A 104 -7.35 4.17 -4.10
C ARG A 104 -6.54 3.24 -3.20
N HIS A 105 -5.41 2.71 -3.69
CA HIS A 105 -4.63 1.69 -2.97
C HIS A 105 -4.06 2.22 -1.65
N GLU A 106 -3.58 3.45 -1.61
CA GLU A 106 -3.05 4.05 -0.38
C GLU A 106 -4.13 4.17 0.70
N ASN A 107 -5.34 4.59 0.29
CA ASN A 107 -6.50 4.67 1.18
C ASN A 107 -6.91 3.29 1.70
N LEU A 108 -7.01 2.29 0.81
CA LEU A 108 -7.35 0.92 1.20
C LEU A 108 -6.29 0.29 2.12
N GLY A 109 -5.00 0.50 1.83
CA GLY A 109 -3.92 0.01 2.68
C GLY A 109 -3.93 0.69 4.05
N SER A 110 -4.19 2.00 4.10
CA SER A 110 -4.31 2.72 5.37
C SER A 110 -5.50 2.23 6.20
N GLN A 111 -6.63 1.90 5.56
CA GLN A 111 -7.77 1.28 6.24
C GLN A 111 -7.43 -0.09 6.84
N ARG A 112 -6.68 -0.93 6.10
CA ARG A 112 -6.22 -2.24 6.60
C ARG A 112 -5.24 -2.10 7.76
N ILE A 113 -4.34 -1.11 7.72
CA ILE A 113 -3.45 -0.79 8.84
C ILE A 113 -4.26 -0.41 10.09
N TYR A 114 -5.28 0.44 9.94
CA TYR A 114 -6.15 0.79 11.07
C TYR A 114 -6.87 -0.44 11.64
N HIS A 115 -7.44 -1.28 10.78
CA HIS A 115 -8.09 -2.52 11.22
C HIS A 115 -7.12 -3.42 11.99
N TYR A 116 -5.91 -3.61 11.47
CA TYR A 116 -4.87 -4.39 12.14
C TYR A 116 -4.55 -3.84 13.55
N LEU A 117 -4.36 -2.52 13.69
CA LEU A 117 -4.07 -1.91 14.99
C LEU A 117 -5.27 -2.02 15.94
N GLU A 118 -6.49 -1.83 15.44
CA GLU A 118 -7.73 -1.99 16.20
C GLU A 118 -7.91 -3.45 16.70
N GLU A 119 -7.56 -4.45 15.88
CA GLU A 119 -7.55 -5.87 16.28
C GLU A 119 -6.53 -6.19 17.38
N GLN A 120 -5.44 -5.41 17.47
CA GLN A 120 -4.45 -5.52 18.54
C GLN A 120 -4.80 -4.66 19.77
N ASP A 121 -5.99 -4.06 19.82
CA ASP A 121 -6.41 -3.09 20.84
C ASP A 121 -5.48 -1.87 20.95
N VAL A 122 -4.90 -1.45 19.83
CA VAL A 122 -3.98 -0.32 19.73
C VAL A 122 -4.68 0.89 19.13
N LYS A 123 -4.85 1.93 19.94
CA LYS A 123 -5.40 3.22 19.51
C LYS A 123 -4.34 4.06 18.80
N VAL A 124 -4.77 4.84 17.81
CA VAL A 124 -3.91 5.79 17.10
C VAL A 124 -4.29 7.22 17.50
N ASN A 125 -3.33 7.97 18.04
CA ASN A 125 -3.52 9.34 18.50
C ASN A 125 -3.27 10.36 17.37
N VAL A 126 -2.13 10.22 16.68
CA VAL A 126 -1.74 11.08 15.55
C VAL A 126 -1.42 10.21 14.33
N HIS A 127 -1.90 10.63 13.16
CA HIS A 127 -1.52 10.04 11.89
C HIS A 127 -0.86 11.09 10.99
N SER A 128 0.44 10.90 10.77
CA SER A 128 1.28 11.75 9.91
C SER A 128 1.48 11.12 8.52
N HIS A 129 1.34 11.92 7.46
CA HIS A 129 1.58 11.49 6.07
C HIS A 129 1.91 12.71 5.20
N ASP A 130 2.30 12.51 3.93
CA ASP A 130 2.73 13.61 3.06
C ASP A 130 1.66 14.71 2.90
N ARG A 131 0.58 14.38 2.18
CA ARG A 131 -0.70 15.10 2.03
C ARG A 131 -1.54 14.42 0.96
N ASN A 132 -1.99 13.21 1.23
CA ASN A 132 -2.99 12.57 0.39
C ASN A 132 -4.39 13.01 0.84
N LEU A 133 -5.19 13.62 -0.05
CA LEU A 133 -6.52 14.13 0.30
C LEU A 133 -7.49 13.03 0.73
N SER A 134 -7.35 11.82 0.16
CA SER A 134 -8.17 10.68 0.57
C SER A 134 -7.80 10.19 1.98
N ILE A 135 -6.53 10.33 2.37
CA ILE A 135 -6.06 10.00 3.73
C ILE A 135 -6.48 11.10 4.70
N ASN A 136 -6.35 12.38 4.34
CA ASN A 136 -6.88 13.48 5.15
C ASN A 136 -8.38 13.26 5.45
N LYS A 137 -9.16 12.87 4.45
CA LYS A 137 -10.58 12.54 4.64
C LYS A 137 -10.75 11.34 5.59
N LEU A 138 -10.04 10.24 5.33
CA LEU A 138 -10.10 9.03 6.17
C LEU A 138 -9.83 9.31 7.64
N VAL A 139 -8.78 10.08 7.95
CA VAL A 139 -8.40 10.41 9.32
C VAL A 139 -9.43 11.34 9.97
N LYS A 140 -9.90 12.36 9.24
CA LYS A 140 -10.92 13.30 9.73
C LYS A 140 -12.28 12.62 9.98
N ASP A 141 -12.67 11.68 9.12
CA ASP A 141 -13.91 10.91 9.26
C ASP A 141 -13.89 10.03 10.53
N LYS A 142 -12.71 9.61 11.03
CA LYS A 142 -12.58 8.90 12.31
C LYS A 142 -12.78 9.81 13.53
N GLY A 143 -12.64 11.13 13.41
CA GLY A 143 -12.96 12.15 14.42
C GLY A 143 -12.10 12.20 15.69
N ILE A 144 -11.49 11.07 16.09
CA ILE A 144 -10.71 10.93 17.34
C ILE A 144 -9.20 11.13 17.06
N ILE A 145 -8.78 10.93 15.82
CA ILE A 145 -7.36 10.92 15.42
C ILE A 145 -6.96 12.29 14.90
N THR A 146 -5.82 12.80 15.38
CA THR A 146 -5.24 14.04 14.87
C THR A 146 -4.52 13.78 13.55
N ASN A 147 -4.99 14.39 12.46
CA ASN A 147 -4.36 14.33 11.15
C ASN A 147 -3.18 15.32 11.07
N GLN A 148 -2.01 14.87 10.62
CA GLN A 148 -0.87 15.75 10.35
C GLN A 148 -0.27 15.49 8.96
N ASN A 149 0.14 16.56 8.29
CA ASN A 149 0.73 16.56 6.97
C ASN A 149 2.17 17.06 7.03
N ASP A 150 3.06 16.47 6.23
CA ASP A 150 4.45 16.90 6.16
C ASP A 150 4.56 18.35 5.62
N PRO A 151 5.09 19.30 6.42
CA PRO A 151 5.29 20.68 6.01
C PRO A 151 6.22 20.83 4.81
N TRP A 152 7.19 19.92 4.59
CA TRP A 152 8.17 20.04 3.52
C TRP A 152 7.51 20.05 2.14
N HIS A 153 6.56 19.14 1.88
CA HIS A 153 5.83 19.10 0.60
C HIS A 153 4.99 20.36 0.37
N ALA A 154 4.39 20.91 1.43
CA ALA A 154 3.62 22.15 1.37
C ALA A 154 4.51 23.37 1.08
N ILE A 155 5.64 23.47 1.77
CA ILE A 155 6.61 24.57 1.62
C ILE A 155 7.31 24.50 0.26
N LYS A 156 7.56 23.30 -0.26
CA LYS A 156 8.04 23.12 -1.64
C LYS A 156 7.08 23.72 -2.67
N LYS A 157 5.77 23.50 -2.52
CA LYS A 157 4.75 24.12 -3.38
C LYS A 157 4.67 25.64 -3.18
N LEU A 158 4.80 26.12 -1.96
CA LEU A 158 4.90 27.55 -1.65
C LEU A 158 6.08 28.21 -2.38
N LYS A 159 7.26 27.59 -2.37
CA LYS A 159 8.44 28.10 -3.10
C LYS A 159 8.16 28.28 -4.59
N VAL A 160 7.44 27.34 -5.21
CA VAL A 160 7.03 27.45 -6.61
C VAL A 160 6.06 28.61 -6.82
N ALA A 161 5.09 28.81 -5.92
CA ALA A 161 4.16 29.93 -5.98
C ALA A 161 4.87 31.28 -5.80
N MET A 162 5.83 31.36 -4.86
CA MET A 162 6.67 32.53 -4.63
C MET A 162 7.50 32.89 -5.86
N LYS A 163 8.14 31.90 -6.51
CA LYS A 163 8.92 32.12 -7.74
C LYS A 163 8.11 32.79 -8.86
N ARG A 164 6.82 32.47 -8.98
CA ARG A 164 5.93 33.06 -10.01
C ARG A 164 5.63 34.53 -9.77
N VAL A 165 5.67 34.99 -8.53
CA VAL A 165 5.43 36.41 -8.19
C VAL A 165 6.72 37.21 -7.97
N SER A 166 7.86 36.53 -7.91
CA SER A 166 9.17 37.14 -7.66
C SER A 166 9.98 37.43 -8.93
N ALA A 167 9.69 36.74 -10.04
CA ALA A 167 10.40 36.90 -11.29
C ALA A 167 9.50 36.66 -12.51
N GLY A 168 9.80 37.34 -13.62
CA GLY A 168 9.07 37.15 -14.88
C GLY A 168 9.53 38.10 -16.00
N PRO A 169 8.82 38.11 -17.15
CA PRO A 169 9.14 38.99 -18.26
C PRO A 169 9.02 40.48 -17.89
N LYS A 170 9.92 41.32 -18.43
CA LYS A 170 9.95 42.77 -18.14
C LYS A 170 8.61 43.48 -18.36
N TYR A 171 7.87 43.13 -19.42
CA TYR A 171 6.58 43.76 -19.75
C TYR A 171 5.45 43.43 -18.75
N LEU A 172 5.64 42.42 -17.91
CA LEU A 172 4.71 42.02 -16.84
C LEU A 172 5.18 42.47 -15.45
N LYS A 173 6.30 43.19 -15.35
CA LYS A 173 6.81 43.73 -14.08
C LYS A 173 5.77 44.65 -13.45
N GLU A 174 5.56 44.49 -12.14
CA GLU A 174 4.51 45.10 -11.32
C GLU A 174 3.07 44.81 -11.79
N LYS A 175 2.87 43.93 -12.78
CA LYS A 175 1.56 43.41 -13.19
C LYS A 175 1.34 42.00 -12.63
N SER A 176 2.20 41.06 -13.01
CA SER A 176 2.12 39.66 -12.57
C SER A 176 3.19 39.27 -11.53
N TRP A 177 4.32 39.99 -11.50
CA TRP A 177 5.42 39.77 -10.57
C TRP A 177 6.05 41.10 -10.15
N SER A 178 6.76 41.14 -9.03
CA SER A 178 7.42 42.35 -8.52
C SER A 178 8.89 42.10 -8.21
N ALA A 179 9.74 43.07 -8.54
CA ALA A 179 11.17 42.99 -8.21
C ALA A 179 11.41 43.05 -6.69
N GLN A 180 10.51 43.66 -5.92
CA GLN A 180 10.60 43.66 -4.45
C GLN A 180 10.42 42.28 -3.83
N LEU A 181 10.04 41.25 -4.59
CA LEU A 181 9.87 39.88 -4.08
C LEU A 181 11.02 38.95 -4.51
N GLU A 182 11.95 39.41 -5.34
CA GLU A 182 13.01 38.58 -5.96
C GLU A 182 13.88 37.85 -4.93
N ASP A 183 14.15 38.52 -3.81
CA ASP A 183 15.01 38.04 -2.73
C ASP A 183 14.24 37.34 -1.60
N LYS A 184 12.93 37.07 -1.75
CA LYS A 184 12.07 36.61 -0.64
C LYS A 184 11.73 35.12 -0.68
N VAL A 185 12.03 34.41 -1.78
CA VAL A 185 11.60 33.01 -1.97
C VAL A 185 12.10 32.11 -0.84
N GLU A 186 13.41 32.12 -0.58
CA GLU A 186 14.02 31.23 0.43
C GLU A 186 13.76 31.69 1.87
N SER A 187 13.74 33.00 2.12
CA SER A 187 13.46 33.53 3.46
C SER A 187 12.01 33.32 3.87
N VAL A 188 11.05 33.43 2.94
CA VAL A 188 9.65 33.07 3.21
C VAL A 188 9.52 31.57 3.50
N ALA A 189 10.17 30.70 2.73
CA ALA A 189 10.15 29.27 3.01
C ALA A 189 10.73 28.92 4.39
N THR A 190 11.85 29.56 4.75
CA THR A 190 12.48 29.39 6.07
C THR A 190 11.56 29.85 7.19
N HIS A 191 10.89 30.99 7.01
CA HIS A 191 9.90 31.49 7.97
C HIS A 191 8.73 30.53 8.15
N PHE A 192 8.25 29.89 7.08
CA PHE A 192 7.19 28.88 7.19
C PHE A 192 7.66 27.66 7.99
N HIS A 193 8.87 27.14 7.75
CA HIS A 193 9.43 26.05 8.56
C HIS A 193 9.56 26.44 10.04
N TRP A 194 10.00 27.67 10.32
CA TRP A 194 10.10 28.18 11.68
C TRP A 194 8.71 28.34 12.31
N ALA A 195 7.75 28.95 11.61
CA ALA A 195 6.40 29.21 12.11
C ALA A 195 5.66 27.93 12.51
N VAL A 196 5.73 26.87 11.69
CA VAL A 196 5.11 25.57 12.00
C VAL A 196 5.67 24.99 13.31
N ARG A 197 6.98 25.14 13.56
CA ARG A 197 7.63 24.63 14.78
C ARG A 197 7.46 25.51 16.02
N ASN A 198 6.98 26.74 15.85
CA ASN A 198 6.92 27.75 16.91
C ASN A 198 5.50 28.36 17.03
N CYS A 199 4.48 27.58 16.68
CA CYS A 199 3.08 28.01 16.76
C CYS A 199 2.35 27.48 18.00
N GLU A 200 3.06 26.83 18.94
CA GLU A 200 2.50 26.29 20.18
C GLU A 200 1.26 25.41 19.93
N GLU A 201 1.33 24.62 18.86
CA GLU A 201 0.25 23.74 18.40
C GLU A 201 -1.08 24.47 18.08
N ASN A 202 -1.05 25.79 17.93
CA ASN A 202 -2.24 26.62 17.78
C ASN A 202 -2.43 27.08 16.31
N PRO A 203 -3.54 26.68 15.66
CA PRO A 203 -3.79 27.01 14.26
C PRO A 203 -3.95 28.51 13.98
N LYS A 204 -4.45 29.28 14.96
CA LYS A 204 -4.64 30.73 14.84
C LYS A 204 -3.30 31.44 14.94
N GLU A 205 -2.49 31.10 15.95
CA GLU A 205 -1.14 31.65 16.11
C GLU A 205 -0.28 31.34 14.89
N LEU A 206 -0.38 30.12 14.33
CA LEU A 206 0.30 29.78 13.08
C LEU A 206 -0.07 30.75 11.93
N ARG A 207 -1.37 31.03 11.73
CA ARG A 207 -1.80 31.99 10.70
C ARG A 207 -1.27 33.41 10.95
N ASP A 208 -1.31 33.86 12.21
CA ASP A 208 -0.88 35.20 12.58
C ASP A 208 0.63 35.37 12.38
N VAL A 209 1.43 34.39 12.80
CA VAL A 209 2.87 34.33 12.57
C VAL A 209 3.20 34.30 11.07
N LEU A 210 2.46 33.54 10.26
CA LEU A 210 2.67 33.47 8.82
C LEU A 210 2.38 34.80 8.11
N LEU A 211 1.39 35.58 8.56
CA LEU A 211 1.09 36.90 8.00
C LEU A 211 2.08 37.97 8.44
N ASN A 212 2.64 37.84 9.65
CA ASN A 212 3.58 38.80 10.22
C ASN A 212 4.84 39.02 9.36
N ILE A 213 5.25 38.05 8.55
CA ILE A 213 6.39 38.21 7.63
C ILE A 213 6.22 39.39 6.65
N VAL A 214 4.98 39.74 6.31
CA VAL A 214 4.70 40.88 5.42
C VAL A 214 5.04 42.19 6.11
N GLU A 215 4.63 42.34 7.37
CA GLU A 215 4.97 43.50 8.20
C GLU A 215 6.48 43.57 8.43
N HIS A 216 7.14 42.43 8.67
CA HIS A 216 8.59 42.37 8.77
C HIS A 216 9.28 42.94 7.52
N TYR A 217 8.84 42.58 6.32
CA TYR A 217 9.42 43.12 5.08
C TYR A 217 9.05 44.58 4.81
N LYS A 218 7.97 45.10 5.40
CA LYS A 218 7.63 46.54 5.41
C LYS A 218 8.48 47.34 6.41
N ASN A 219 9.49 46.70 7.02
CA ASN A 219 10.31 47.25 8.09
C ASN A 219 9.52 47.56 9.38
N ASN A 220 8.36 46.89 9.56
CA ASN A 220 7.57 46.94 10.78
C ASN A 220 7.83 45.70 11.63
N HIS A 221 8.59 45.86 12.71
CA HIS A 221 9.04 44.76 13.56
C HIS A 221 8.25 44.61 14.86
N GLN A 222 7.09 45.26 15.01
CA GLN A 222 6.34 45.27 16.28
C GLN A 222 5.97 43.85 16.75
N LYS A 223 5.46 43.01 15.84
CA LYS A 223 4.98 41.65 16.12
C LYS A 223 6.02 40.55 15.83
N CYS A 224 7.29 40.90 15.59
CA CYS A 224 8.34 39.89 15.42
C CYS A 224 8.61 39.16 16.75
N HIS A 225 8.97 37.88 16.66
CA HIS A 225 9.29 37.05 17.82
C HIS A 225 10.40 37.70 18.68
N PRO A 226 10.35 37.65 20.02
CA PRO A 226 11.32 38.32 20.90
C PRO A 226 12.79 37.96 20.60
N ASP A 227 13.05 36.69 20.29
CA ASP A 227 14.41 36.21 19.97
C ASP A 227 14.90 36.58 18.56
N SER A 228 14.04 37.19 17.74
CA SER A 228 14.41 37.63 16.40
C SER A 228 15.54 38.65 16.47
N ARG A 229 16.47 38.57 15.53
CA ARG A 229 17.58 39.54 15.45
C ARG A 229 17.09 40.99 15.39
N CYS A 230 15.99 41.26 14.68
CA CYS A 230 15.41 42.61 14.58
C CYS A 230 14.88 43.19 15.90
N LYS A 231 14.70 42.36 16.94
CA LYS A 231 14.33 42.79 18.29
C LYS A 231 15.55 42.96 19.20
N ARG A 232 16.57 42.11 19.02
CA ARG A 232 17.76 42.07 19.89
C ARG A 232 18.88 43.03 19.47
N ASP A 233 19.02 43.29 18.17
CA ASP A 233 20.09 44.11 17.61
C ASP A 233 19.61 45.56 17.43
N THR A 234 20.16 46.48 18.22
CA THR A 234 19.81 47.92 18.15
C THR A 234 20.21 48.58 16.83
N LYS A 235 21.11 47.95 16.06
CA LYS A 235 21.56 48.41 14.75
C LYS A 235 21.04 47.52 13.62
N TYR A 236 19.90 46.87 13.85
CA TYR A 236 19.31 46.00 12.84
C TYR A 236 18.92 46.77 11.58
N GLU A 237 19.44 46.32 10.45
CA GLU A 237 19.01 46.75 9.12
C GLU A 237 18.63 45.52 8.28
N SER A 238 17.50 45.59 7.58
CA SER A 238 17.08 44.53 6.67
C SER A 238 18.06 44.41 5.51
N LYS A 239 18.71 43.26 5.38
CA LYS A 239 19.50 42.90 4.19
C LYS A 239 18.65 42.70 2.93
N ARG A 240 17.34 42.54 3.11
CA ARG A 240 16.38 42.26 2.04
C ARG A 240 15.72 43.55 1.57
N ILE A 241 15.29 43.57 0.31
CA ILE A 241 14.60 44.71 -0.30
C ILE A 241 13.34 45.03 0.53
N VAL A 242 13.20 46.29 0.96
CA VAL A 242 12.02 46.74 1.71
C VAL A 242 10.78 46.66 0.82
N LEU A 243 9.70 46.13 1.38
CA LEU A 243 8.41 46.00 0.72
C LEU A 243 7.63 47.31 0.87
N SER A 244 7.57 48.10 -0.20
CA SER A 244 6.89 49.41 -0.20
C SER A 244 5.80 49.53 -1.28
N ILE A 245 5.85 48.69 -2.31
CA ILE A 245 4.88 48.72 -3.41
C ILE A 245 3.61 47.95 -2.97
N PRO A 246 2.40 48.57 -3.00
CA PRO A 246 1.16 47.91 -2.57
C PRO A 246 0.83 46.63 -3.38
N ILE A 247 1.22 46.60 -4.66
CA ILE A 247 1.03 45.43 -5.51
C ILE A 247 1.90 44.26 -5.02
N ALA A 248 3.16 44.52 -4.65
CA ALA A 248 4.07 43.51 -4.13
C ALA A 248 3.56 42.93 -2.80
N GLU A 249 3.07 43.79 -1.90
CA GLU A 249 2.40 43.40 -0.65
C GLU A 249 1.19 42.49 -0.90
N LYS A 250 0.28 42.93 -1.78
CA LYS A 250 -0.91 42.15 -2.15
C LYS A 250 -0.54 40.78 -2.74
N ARG A 251 0.54 40.70 -3.53
CA ARG A 251 1.01 39.43 -4.12
C ARG A 251 1.58 38.50 -3.05
N LEU A 252 2.42 38.99 -2.16
CA LEU A 252 2.98 38.20 -1.07
C LEU A 252 1.87 37.67 -0.15
N LEU A 253 0.96 38.54 0.29
CA LEU A 253 -0.22 38.15 1.07
C LEU A 253 -1.06 37.11 0.34
N GLY A 254 -1.26 37.31 -0.97
CA GLY A 254 -2.00 36.36 -1.81
C GLY A 254 -1.35 34.98 -1.88
N VAL A 255 -0.01 34.90 -1.93
CA VAL A 255 0.71 33.62 -1.92
C VAL A 255 0.61 32.95 -0.54
N ILE A 256 0.79 33.71 0.54
CA ILE A 256 0.68 33.18 1.92
C ILE A 256 -0.73 32.65 2.18
N ARG A 257 -1.77 33.45 1.91
CA ARG A 257 -3.16 33.07 2.17
C ARG A 257 -3.67 31.90 1.34
N LYS A 258 -3.07 31.65 0.17
CA LYS A 258 -3.37 30.51 -0.70
C LYS A 258 -2.51 29.28 -0.42
N SER A 259 -1.51 29.40 0.46
CA SER A 259 -0.67 28.27 0.83
C SER A 259 -1.48 27.25 1.62
N THR A 260 -1.16 25.96 1.46
CA THR A 260 -1.90 24.88 2.12
C THR A 260 -1.79 24.95 3.64
N ILE A 261 -0.64 25.40 4.16
CA ILE A 261 -0.41 25.57 5.60
C ILE A 261 -1.30 26.68 6.15
N TYR A 262 -1.50 27.79 5.42
CA TYR A 262 -2.40 28.85 5.88
C TYR A 262 -3.88 28.44 5.82
N THR A 263 -4.28 27.71 4.78
CA THR A 263 -5.68 27.30 4.60
C THR A 263 -6.08 26.17 5.53
N HIS A 264 -5.18 25.24 5.82
CA HIS A 264 -5.41 24.08 6.69
C HIS A 264 -4.36 23.98 7.81
N PRO A 265 -4.23 25.01 8.66
CA PRO A 265 -3.19 25.04 9.69
C PRO A 265 -3.27 23.87 10.67
N GLU A 266 -4.49 23.41 10.98
CA GLU A 266 -4.74 22.25 11.84
C GLU A 266 -4.00 20.97 11.40
N ASP A 267 -3.75 20.82 10.09
CA ASP A 267 -3.05 19.66 9.55
C ASP A 267 -1.51 19.80 9.68
N TYR A 268 -0.97 20.88 10.27
CA TYR A 268 0.49 21.13 10.33
C TYR A 268 1.02 21.56 11.71
N VAL A 269 0.14 21.86 12.66
CA VAL A 269 0.50 22.48 13.95
C VAL A 269 1.46 21.65 14.81
N LEU A 270 1.51 20.33 14.63
CA LEU A 270 2.44 19.45 15.36
C LEU A 270 3.79 19.28 14.66
N ALA A 271 4.01 19.95 13.52
CA ALA A 271 5.26 19.95 12.76
C ALA A 271 5.84 18.56 12.43
N LYS A 272 4.97 17.57 12.20
CA LYS A 272 5.35 16.18 11.91
C LYS A 272 5.94 16.04 10.51
N ASP A 273 6.95 15.19 10.35
CA ASP A 273 7.55 14.87 9.06
C ASP A 273 7.42 13.38 8.72
N THR A 274 7.61 13.05 7.44
CA THR A 274 7.53 11.68 6.91
C THR A 274 8.90 11.10 6.57
N CYS A 275 10.00 11.69 7.08
CA CYS A 275 11.34 11.36 6.59
C CYS A 275 11.75 9.90 6.86
N CYS A 276 11.28 9.32 7.97
CA CYS A 276 11.58 7.94 8.34
C CYS A 276 10.93 6.93 7.38
N VAL A 277 9.67 7.15 7.01
CA VAL A 277 8.96 6.26 6.07
C VAL A 277 9.46 6.46 4.63
N GLU A 278 9.82 7.68 4.25
CA GLU A 278 10.50 7.93 2.98
C GLU A 278 11.86 7.21 2.91
N SER A 279 12.64 7.28 3.99
CA SER A 279 13.94 6.60 4.10
C SER A 279 13.79 5.08 4.03
N PHE A 280 12.80 4.52 4.72
CA PHE A 280 12.44 3.11 4.60
C PHE A 280 12.11 2.74 3.15
N ASN A 281 11.22 3.50 2.50
CA ASN A 281 10.82 3.26 1.11
C ASN A 281 11.99 3.38 0.12
N ASN A 282 12.98 4.23 0.43
CA ASN A 282 14.22 4.36 -0.34
C ASN A 282 15.13 3.14 -0.16
N THR A 283 15.34 2.70 1.08
CA THR A 283 16.08 1.46 1.40
C THR A 283 15.44 0.25 0.72
N MET A 284 14.11 0.17 0.71
CA MET A 284 13.39 -0.91 0.03
C MET A 284 13.66 -0.95 -1.48
N ASN A 285 14.08 0.14 -2.12
CA ASN A 285 14.46 0.09 -3.54
C ASN A 285 15.73 -0.73 -3.81
N MET A 286 16.59 -0.92 -2.80
CA MET A 286 17.78 -1.79 -2.91
C MET A 286 17.40 -3.27 -3.01
N PHE A 287 16.35 -3.66 -2.27
CA PHE A 287 15.92 -5.05 -2.16
C PHE A 287 14.79 -5.39 -3.13
N GLN A 288 13.93 -4.42 -3.42
CA GLN A 288 12.75 -4.57 -4.24
C GLN A 288 12.69 -3.42 -5.26
N ASP A 289 13.29 -3.55 -6.43
CA ASP A 289 13.23 -2.48 -7.44
C ASP A 289 11.80 -2.27 -7.97
N LYS A 290 11.34 -1.00 -8.06
CA LYS A 290 10.02 -0.60 -8.61
C LYS A 290 9.80 -0.96 -10.08
N ARG A 291 10.79 -1.52 -10.78
CA ARG A 291 10.70 -1.98 -12.18
C ARG A 291 10.53 -3.48 -12.28
N ILE A 292 10.76 -4.19 -11.18
CA ILE A 292 10.67 -5.64 -11.14
C ILE A 292 9.30 -5.99 -10.56
N ALA A 293 8.37 -6.33 -11.46
CA ALA A 293 7.10 -6.89 -11.05
C ALA A 293 7.33 -8.32 -10.56
N PHE A 294 7.16 -8.54 -9.27
CA PHE A 294 7.04 -9.88 -8.72
C PHE A 294 5.66 -10.44 -9.09
N SER A 295 5.55 -11.76 -9.23
CA SER A 295 4.23 -12.41 -9.32
C SER A 295 3.49 -12.22 -7.99
N ASN A 296 2.15 -12.23 -8.02
CA ASN A 296 1.37 -12.21 -6.79
C ASN A 296 1.87 -13.28 -5.82
N ASP A 297 2.25 -14.49 -6.27
CA ASP A 297 2.79 -15.55 -5.41
C ASP A 297 4.14 -15.25 -4.72
N ASN A 298 5.00 -14.42 -5.34
CA ASN A 298 6.27 -13.99 -4.73
C ASN A 298 6.06 -12.85 -3.72
N TYR A 299 4.99 -12.07 -3.90
CA TYR A 299 4.59 -11.05 -2.95
C TYR A 299 3.76 -11.66 -1.80
N GLN A 300 2.73 -12.43 -2.15
CA GLN A 300 1.95 -13.39 -1.37
C GLN A 300 2.78 -14.63 -1.02
N ALA A 301 4.08 -14.46 -0.81
CA ALA A 301 4.87 -15.34 0.04
C ALA A 301 4.39 -15.31 1.52
N ARG A 302 3.10 -15.03 1.71
CA ARG A 302 2.32 -14.79 2.93
C ARG A 302 0.88 -15.32 2.75
N SER A 303 0.69 -16.41 1.97
CA SER A 303 -0.60 -16.73 1.32
C SER A 303 -1.60 -17.52 2.19
N VAL A 304 -2.82 -17.00 2.26
CA VAL A 304 -4.04 -17.63 2.78
C VAL A 304 -4.78 -18.34 1.64
N PRO A 305 -5.35 -19.56 1.82
CA PRO A 305 -6.21 -20.18 0.81
C PRO A 305 -7.52 -19.40 0.63
N GLU A 306 -8.12 -19.44 -0.56
CA GLU A 306 -9.46 -18.88 -0.79
C GLU A 306 -10.54 -19.74 -0.16
N THR A 307 -11.66 -19.12 0.19
CA THR A 307 -12.85 -19.84 0.67
C THR A 307 -13.31 -20.84 -0.39
N PRO A 308 -13.56 -22.11 -0.03
CA PRO A 308 -14.08 -23.09 -0.98
C PRO A 308 -15.41 -22.64 -1.61
N GLY A 309 -15.60 -22.93 -2.90
CA GLY A 309 -16.79 -22.58 -3.67
C GLY A 309 -17.81 -23.71 -3.74
N ASN A 310 -19.04 -23.39 -4.13
CA ASN A 310 -20.10 -24.36 -4.47
C ASN A 310 -20.35 -25.45 -3.41
N PHE A 311 -20.20 -25.09 -2.13
CA PHE A 311 -20.44 -26.00 -1.02
C PHE A 311 -21.93 -26.37 -0.93
N SER A 312 -22.26 -27.65 -1.14
CA SER A 312 -23.65 -28.12 -1.24
C SER A 312 -23.80 -29.58 -0.79
N LYS A 313 -25.01 -29.95 -0.35
CA LYS A 313 -25.39 -31.34 -0.02
C LYS A 313 -25.74 -32.12 -1.29
N THR A 314 -25.30 -33.38 -1.38
CA THR A 314 -25.57 -34.27 -2.53
C THR A 314 -26.39 -35.50 -2.17
N ALA A 315 -26.15 -36.10 -1.00
CA ALA A 315 -26.91 -37.26 -0.52
C ALA A 315 -27.10 -37.21 0.99
N SER A 316 -28.15 -37.84 1.49
CA SER A 316 -28.44 -38.02 2.91
C SER A 316 -28.74 -39.49 3.15
N SER A 317 -28.53 -39.92 4.39
CA SER A 317 -29.06 -41.15 4.96
C SER A 317 -29.62 -40.83 6.35
N SER A 318 -30.07 -41.86 7.08
CA SER A 318 -30.48 -41.70 8.48
C SER A 318 -29.34 -41.24 9.40
N THR A 319 -28.08 -41.56 9.08
CA THR A 319 -26.93 -41.28 9.98
C THR A 319 -25.76 -40.58 9.29
N SER A 320 -25.90 -40.16 8.04
CA SER A 320 -24.84 -39.47 7.30
C SER A 320 -25.34 -38.40 6.32
N LEU A 321 -24.47 -37.43 6.04
CA LEU A 321 -24.66 -36.39 5.03
C LEU A 321 -23.45 -36.38 4.10
N THR A 322 -23.70 -36.46 2.79
CA THR A 322 -22.65 -36.30 1.78
C THR A 322 -22.69 -34.89 1.22
N VAL A 323 -21.55 -34.20 1.28
CA VAL A 323 -21.37 -32.82 0.79
C VAL A 323 -20.34 -32.78 -0.32
N GLN A 324 -20.46 -31.78 -1.19
CA GLN A 324 -19.51 -31.51 -2.27
C GLN A 324 -19.06 -30.04 -2.27
N TRP A 325 -17.86 -29.76 -2.77
CA TRP A 325 -17.34 -28.40 -2.93
C TRP A 325 -16.28 -28.29 -4.03
N ASP A 326 -16.05 -27.06 -4.47
CA ASP A 326 -14.95 -26.70 -5.35
C ASP A 326 -13.82 -26.04 -4.52
N PRO A 327 -12.58 -26.54 -4.57
CA PRO A 327 -11.52 -26.14 -3.63
C PRO A 327 -10.97 -24.71 -3.79
N ASN A 328 -11.30 -24.01 -4.88
CA ASN A 328 -10.83 -22.65 -5.20
C ASN A 328 -9.29 -22.50 -5.13
N SER A 329 -8.74 -21.29 -5.00
CA SER A 329 -7.28 -21.10 -4.91
C SER A 329 -6.71 -21.66 -3.61
N ASN A 330 -5.72 -22.54 -3.71
CA ASN A 330 -5.01 -23.11 -2.56
C ASN A 330 -3.91 -22.18 -1.99
N GLY A 331 -3.79 -20.95 -2.51
CA GLY A 331 -2.74 -20.02 -2.12
C GLY A 331 -1.32 -20.52 -2.43
N GLY A 332 -1.16 -21.48 -3.34
CA GLY A 332 0.15 -22.02 -3.74
C GLY A 332 0.70 -23.12 -2.82
N TYR A 333 -0.12 -23.69 -1.93
CA TYR A 333 0.23 -24.73 -0.97
C TYR A 333 -0.72 -25.93 -1.04
N ILE A 334 -0.32 -27.08 -0.48
CA ILE A 334 -1.23 -28.21 -0.26
C ILE A 334 -2.32 -27.71 0.70
N GLN A 335 -3.58 -27.97 0.37
CA GLN A 335 -4.73 -27.45 1.11
C GLN A 335 -5.45 -28.61 1.80
N LYS A 336 -5.85 -28.45 3.06
CA LYS A 336 -6.74 -29.36 3.78
C LYS A 336 -8.07 -28.66 4.00
N PHE A 337 -9.17 -29.41 3.93
CA PHE A 337 -10.50 -28.86 4.15
C PHE A 337 -11.04 -29.31 5.50
N TYR A 338 -11.77 -28.42 6.16
CA TYR A 338 -12.39 -28.70 7.45
C TYR A 338 -13.86 -28.32 7.39
N ILE A 339 -14.71 -29.27 7.73
CA ILE A 339 -16.15 -29.06 7.84
C ILE A 339 -16.45 -28.83 9.33
N GLN A 340 -17.08 -27.71 9.60
CA GLN A 340 -17.71 -27.42 10.88
C GLN A 340 -19.19 -27.75 10.77
N TYR A 341 -19.73 -28.50 11.73
CA TYR A 341 -21.13 -28.88 11.75
C TYR A 341 -21.72 -28.85 13.16
N ARG A 342 -23.03 -28.61 13.25
CA ARG A 342 -23.79 -28.67 14.51
C ARG A 342 -25.26 -28.96 14.23
N VAL A 343 -25.97 -29.52 15.21
CA VAL A 343 -27.45 -29.61 15.14
C VAL A 343 -28.01 -28.19 15.18
N GLN A 344 -28.97 -27.90 14.31
CA GLN A 344 -29.58 -26.57 14.20
C GLN A 344 -30.10 -26.10 15.57
N GLY A 345 -29.72 -24.89 15.97
CA GLY A 345 -30.07 -24.29 17.27
C GLY A 345 -29.08 -24.55 18.40
N LEU A 346 -28.08 -25.45 18.24
CA LEU A 346 -26.98 -25.56 19.19
C LEU A 346 -25.93 -24.46 18.96
N LEU A 347 -25.19 -24.09 20.01
CA LEU A 347 -24.17 -23.04 19.93
C LEU A 347 -22.81 -23.58 19.45
N GLU A 348 -22.41 -24.75 19.92
CA GLU A 348 -21.08 -25.32 19.66
C GLU A 348 -20.98 -26.02 18.30
N TRP A 349 -19.86 -25.80 17.62
CA TRP A 349 -19.53 -26.44 16.35
C TRP A 349 -18.58 -27.62 16.56
N SER A 350 -18.91 -28.78 16.01
CA SER A 350 -17.98 -29.89 15.84
C SER A 350 -17.17 -29.72 14.56
N ILE A 351 -15.93 -30.22 14.51
CA ILE A 351 -15.03 -30.06 13.35
C ILE A 351 -14.56 -31.43 12.87
N VAL A 352 -14.54 -31.64 11.55
CA VAL A 352 -13.94 -32.83 10.92
C VAL A 352 -13.04 -32.43 9.76
N SER A 353 -11.92 -33.14 9.57
CA SER A 353 -11.07 -32.98 8.40
C SER A 353 -11.65 -33.75 7.20
N ALA A 354 -11.88 -33.04 6.11
CA ALA A 354 -12.51 -33.54 4.89
C ALA A 354 -11.51 -33.89 3.78
N GLY A 355 -10.23 -34.07 4.14
CA GLY A 355 -9.16 -34.52 3.25
C GLY A 355 -8.24 -33.41 2.72
N GLU A 356 -7.19 -33.83 2.00
CA GLU A 356 -6.12 -32.97 1.49
C GLU A 356 -6.14 -32.86 -0.05
N GLU A 357 -5.77 -31.69 -0.55
CA GLU A 357 -5.55 -31.38 -1.96
C GLU A 357 -4.08 -31.07 -2.23
N ASP A 358 -3.48 -31.87 -3.10
CA ASP A 358 -2.15 -31.68 -3.64
C ASP A 358 -2.15 -30.62 -4.76
N ILE A 359 -1.20 -29.70 -4.70
CA ILE A 359 -0.93 -28.64 -5.69
C ILE A 359 -0.82 -29.19 -7.12
N LYS A 360 -0.31 -30.41 -7.28
CA LYS A 360 -0.07 -31.02 -8.60
C LYS A 360 -1.31 -31.68 -9.20
N LYS A 361 -2.37 -31.87 -8.42
CA LYS A 361 -3.61 -32.51 -8.91
C LYS A 361 -4.54 -31.45 -9.50
N PRO A 362 -5.24 -31.75 -10.60
CA PRO A 362 -6.22 -30.83 -11.15
C PRO A 362 -7.29 -30.54 -10.09
N LYS A 363 -7.70 -29.26 -9.98
CA LYS A 363 -8.81 -28.83 -9.13
C LYS A 363 -10.07 -29.52 -9.60
N ARG A 364 -10.48 -30.56 -8.86
CA ARG A 364 -11.71 -31.30 -9.11
C ARG A 364 -12.65 -31.03 -7.95
N ARG A 365 -13.94 -31.05 -8.27
CA ARG A 365 -14.99 -31.07 -7.26
C ARG A 365 -14.72 -32.21 -6.29
N ARG A 366 -14.76 -31.89 -5.00
CA ARG A 366 -14.52 -32.81 -3.89
C ARG A 366 -15.84 -33.22 -3.28
N THR A 367 -15.84 -34.40 -2.65
CA THR A 367 -17.00 -34.94 -1.95
C THR A 367 -16.53 -35.56 -0.64
N TYR A 368 -17.30 -35.40 0.42
CA TYR A 368 -17.04 -36.00 1.73
C TYR A 368 -18.34 -36.46 2.38
N GLU A 369 -18.30 -37.63 3.02
CA GLU A 369 -19.42 -38.18 3.79
C GLU A 369 -19.20 -37.95 5.28
N LEU A 370 -20.00 -37.06 5.86
CA LEU A 370 -20.06 -36.81 7.30
C LEU A 370 -20.95 -37.88 7.95
N ARG A 371 -20.38 -38.70 8.84
CA ARG A 371 -21.02 -39.87 9.46
C ARG A 371 -21.35 -39.63 10.94
N ASN A 372 -22.04 -40.59 11.55
CA ASN A 372 -22.43 -40.63 12.96
C ASN A 372 -23.35 -39.46 13.36
N LEU A 373 -24.25 -39.07 12.45
CA LEU A 373 -25.26 -38.04 12.69
C LEU A 373 -26.54 -38.66 13.28
N GLN A 374 -27.32 -37.83 13.96
CA GLN A 374 -28.60 -38.22 14.53
C GLN A 374 -29.69 -38.21 13.47
N GLU A 375 -30.49 -39.26 13.45
CA GLU A 375 -31.60 -39.46 12.52
C GLU A 375 -32.68 -38.37 12.62
N GLY A 376 -33.23 -37.98 11.47
CA GLY A 376 -34.29 -36.98 11.37
C GLY A 376 -33.94 -35.57 11.90
N LYS A 377 -32.65 -35.21 12.03
CA LYS A 377 -32.23 -33.90 12.52
C LYS A 377 -31.77 -32.96 11.40
N ALA A 378 -31.97 -31.66 11.64
CA ALA A 378 -31.42 -30.58 10.84
C ALA A 378 -30.03 -30.20 11.36
N TYR A 379 -29.06 -30.09 10.45
CA TYR A 379 -27.69 -29.69 10.73
C TYR A 379 -27.36 -28.40 9.99
N GLU A 380 -26.62 -27.52 10.67
CA GLU A 380 -25.91 -26.40 10.05
C GLU A 380 -24.48 -26.86 9.74
N LEU A 381 -24.03 -26.62 8.52
CA LEU A 381 -22.70 -26.98 8.05
C LEU A 381 -22.03 -25.74 7.45
N ARG A 382 -20.75 -25.55 7.73
CA ARG A 382 -19.90 -24.57 7.03
C ARG A 382 -18.51 -25.16 6.88
N MET A 383 -17.74 -24.66 5.92
CA MET A 383 -16.42 -25.21 5.64
C MET A 383 -15.40 -24.09 5.51
N TYR A 384 -14.16 -24.39 5.86
CA TYR A 384 -13.01 -23.56 5.51
C TYR A 384 -11.88 -24.43 4.98
N ALA A 385 -10.92 -23.79 4.34
CA ALA A 385 -9.68 -24.41 3.95
C ALA A 385 -8.52 -23.93 4.81
N GLU A 386 -7.58 -24.82 5.10
CA GLU A 386 -6.30 -24.50 5.73
C GLU A 386 -5.20 -25.00 4.81
N ASN A 387 -4.19 -24.21 4.53
CA ASN A 387 -3.08 -24.70 3.74
C ASN A 387 -1.97 -25.32 4.63
N ALA A 388 -1.02 -26.02 4.01
CA ALA A 388 0.12 -26.63 4.70
C ALA A 388 1.05 -25.58 5.37
N ALA A 389 0.80 -24.28 5.17
CA ALA A 389 1.42 -23.18 5.89
C ALA A 389 0.56 -22.68 7.07
N LEU A 390 -0.45 -23.46 7.49
CA LEU A 390 -1.37 -23.21 8.61
C LEU A 390 -2.22 -21.93 8.49
N LYS A 391 -2.40 -21.41 7.26
CA LYS A 391 -3.28 -20.26 7.00
C LYS A 391 -4.68 -20.72 6.62
N ARG A 392 -5.71 -20.06 7.17
CA ARG A 392 -7.12 -20.42 7.00
C ARG A 392 -7.89 -19.43 6.14
N SER A 393 -8.69 -19.94 5.20
CA SER A 393 -9.66 -19.14 4.47
C SER A 393 -10.77 -18.64 5.40
N ASN A 394 -11.59 -17.69 4.92
CA ASN A 394 -12.90 -17.46 5.54
C ASN A 394 -13.76 -18.74 5.44
N VAL A 395 -14.77 -18.85 6.30
CA VAL A 395 -15.77 -19.93 6.21
C VAL A 395 -16.74 -19.68 5.06
N THR A 396 -17.32 -20.75 4.51
CA THR A 396 -18.46 -20.66 3.57
C THR A 396 -19.70 -20.11 4.27
N GLU A 397 -20.69 -19.72 3.48
CA GLU A 397 -22.06 -19.56 4.00
C GLU A 397 -22.54 -20.85 4.66
N VAL A 398 -23.46 -20.71 5.62
CA VAL A 398 -24.02 -21.83 6.37
C VAL A 398 -25.01 -22.58 5.48
N LEU A 399 -24.71 -23.86 5.23
CA LEU A 399 -25.57 -24.82 4.58
C LEU A 399 -26.43 -25.54 5.61
N ILE A 400 -27.75 -25.51 5.46
CA ILE A 400 -28.67 -26.30 6.28
C ILE A 400 -29.00 -27.61 5.55
N ALA A 401 -28.86 -28.76 6.22
CA ALA A 401 -29.13 -30.08 5.66
C ALA A 401 -29.82 -31.01 6.66
N PHE A 402 -30.62 -31.95 6.17
CA PHE A 402 -31.41 -32.89 6.99
C PHE A 402 -30.95 -34.32 6.76
N THR A 403 -30.81 -35.10 7.83
CA THR A 403 -30.70 -36.56 7.77
C THR A 403 -32.08 -37.17 7.55
N ASP A 404 -32.14 -38.29 6.83
CA ASP A 404 -33.39 -38.97 6.56
C ASP A 404 -33.97 -39.57 7.87
N SER A 405 -35.27 -39.87 7.89
CA SER A 405 -35.90 -40.67 8.94
C SER A 405 -35.97 -42.13 8.48
N GLY A 406 -35.55 -43.08 9.32
CA GLY A 406 -35.42 -44.52 9.11
C GLY A 406 -36.73 -45.28 8.92
N ALA A 407 -37.78 -44.62 8.44
CA ALA A 407 -38.97 -45.29 7.91
C ALA A 407 -38.67 -45.72 6.47
N GLU A 408 -38.14 -46.94 6.29
CA GLU A 408 -38.08 -47.58 4.98
C GLU A 408 -39.51 -47.79 4.45
N LEU A 409 -39.89 -47.05 3.39
CA LEU A 409 -40.80 -47.62 2.40
C LEU A 409 -39.95 -48.43 1.43
N SER A 410 -40.19 -49.74 1.41
CA SER A 410 -39.48 -50.68 0.56
C SER A 410 -39.53 -50.24 -0.91
N VAL A 411 -38.34 -50.21 -1.53
CA VAL A 411 -38.11 -49.85 -2.94
C VAL A 411 -38.72 -50.89 -3.91
N ALA A 412 -39.41 -51.92 -3.40
CA ALA A 412 -40.11 -52.92 -4.20
C ALA A 412 -41.55 -52.52 -4.63
N ALA A 413 -42.15 -51.46 -4.08
CA ALA A 413 -43.55 -51.09 -4.38
C ALA A 413 -43.73 -49.92 -5.37
N VAL A 414 -42.67 -49.20 -5.78
CA VAL A 414 -42.81 -48.01 -6.65
C VAL A 414 -42.40 -48.27 -8.11
N VAL A 415 -41.66 -49.34 -8.40
CA VAL A 415 -41.26 -49.69 -9.78
C VAL A 415 -42.42 -50.27 -10.62
N GLY A 416 -43.53 -50.67 -10.01
CA GLY A 416 -44.73 -51.16 -10.72
C GLY A 416 -45.81 -50.11 -11.02
N GLY A 417 -45.80 -48.93 -10.39
CA GLY A 417 -46.95 -48.00 -10.42
C GLY A 417 -46.79 -46.76 -11.31
N ILE A 418 -45.56 -46.29 -11.54
CA ILE A 418 -45.34 -44.98 -12.19
C ILE A 418 -45.15 -45.10 -13.71
N ALA A 419 -44.64 -46.23 -14.22
CA ALA A 419 -44.43 -46.44 -15.65
C ALA A 419 -45.75 -46.66 -16.44
N GLY A 420 -46.79 -47.22 -15.79
CA GLY A 420 -48.12 -47.42 -16.40
C GLY A 420 -49.02 -46.17 -16.37
N GLY A 421 -48.90 -45.35 -15.32
CA GLY A 421 -49.69 -44.14 -15.17
C GLY A 421 -49.28 -43.03 -16.15
N LEU A 422 -47.98 -42.81 -16.33
CA LEU A 422 -47.48 -41.77 -17.25
C LEU A 422 -47.73 -42.11 -18.72
N THR A 423 -47.69 -43.39 -19.10
CA THR A 423 -48.00 -43.82 -20.48
C THR A 423 -49.49 -43.68 -20.79
N ALA A 424 -50.39 -44.02 -19.86
CA ALA A 424 -51.83 -43.80 -20.01
C ALA A 424 -52.20 -42.30 -20.05
N ILE A 425 -51.58 -41.47 -19.21
CA ILE A 425 -51.81 -40.02 -19.18
C ILE A 425 -51.29 -39.36 -20.48
N ILE A 426 -50.13 -39.78 -21.00
CA ILE A 426 -49.61 -39.29 -22.28
C ILE A 426 -50.54 -39.68 -23.44
N ILE A 427 -51.07 -40.91 -23.46
CA ILE A 427 -52.03 -41.34 -24.51
C ILE A 427 -53.34 -40.55 -24.41
N VAL A 428 -53.88 -40.30 -23.21
CA VAL A 428 -55.09 -39.48 -23.01
C VAL A 428 -54.83 -38.02 -23.40
N LEU A 429 -53.67 -37.45 -23.07
CA LEU A 429 -53.30 -36.09 -23.49
C LEU A 429 -53.09 -35.99 -25.01
N LEU A 430 -52.53 -37.01 -25.67
CA LEU A 430 -52.41 -37.06 -27.12
C LEU A 430 -53.78 -37.16 -27.81
N ILE A 431 -54.73 -37.89 -27.23
CA ILE A 431 -56.13 -37.94 -27.71
C ILE A 431 -56.80 -36.58 -27.53
N ILE A 432 -56.63 -35.91 -26.39
CA ILE A 432 -57.17 -34.56 -26.14
C ILE A 432 -56.56 -33.53 -27.10
N VAL A 433 -55.25 -33.55 -27.32
CA VAL A 433 -54.56 -32.66 -28.26
C VAL A 433 -54.99 -32.93 -29.70
N PHE A 434 -55.22 -34.20 -30.08
CA PHE A 434 -55.75 -34.53 -31.41
C PHE A 434 -57.18 -34.02 -31.62
N VAL A 435 -58.03 -34.07 -30.58
CA VAL A 435 -59.39 -33.51 -30.61
C VAL A 435 -59.39 -31.97 -30.60
N GLN A 436 -58.44 -31.32 -29.91
CA GLN A 436 -58.31 -29.86 -29.87
C GLN A 436 -57.65 -29.28 -31.15
N LYS A 437 -56.70 -30.00 -31.76
CA LYS A 437 -56.02 -29.58 -33.01
C LYS A 437 -56.92 -29.67 -34.23
N LYS A 438 -58.02 -30.44 -34.17
CA LYS A 438 -59.07 -30.43 -35.20
C LYS A 438 -60.04 -29.24 -35.11
N ARG A 439 -59.85 -28.31 -34.16
CA ARG A 439 -60.76 -27.17 -33.93
C ARG A 439 -60.16 -25.77 -34.02
N LYS A 440 -58.88 -25.60 -34.36
CA LYS A 440 -58.28 -24.25 -34.49
C LYS A 440 -57.25 -24.19 -35.61
N GLU A 441 -57.75 -24.29 -36.84
CA GLU A 441 -57.17 -23.55 -37.95
C GLU A 441 -57.70 -22.12 -37.90
N SER A 442 -56.83 -21.15 -37.63
CA SER A 442 -56.88 -19.76 -38.13
C SER A 442 -55.93 -18.85 -37.33
N GLY A 443 -55.07 -18.12 -38.04
CA GLY A 443 -54.52 -16.84 -37.57
C GLY A 443 -53.01 -16.76 -37.33
N THR A 444 -52.32 -16.09 -38.26
CA THR A 444 -50.86 -15.84 -38.36
C THR A 444 -50.45 -14.45 -37.76
N PRO A 445 -49.21 -13.90 -37.90
CA PRO A 445 -48.28 -13.59 -36.79
C PRO A 445 -47.80 -12.10 -36.75
N SER A 446 -46.84 -11.74 -35.86
CA SER A 446 -45.84 -10.62 -35.98
C SER A 446 -45.29 -10.18 -34.60
N THR A 447 -44.10 -9.60 -34.33
CA THR A 447 -42.72 -9.50 -34.88
C THR A 447 -41.90 -8.61 -33.89
N LYS A 448 -40.56 -8.84 -33.71
CA LYS A 448 -39.44 -7.85 -33.48
C LYS A 448 -39.41 -6.99 -32.16
N LEU A 449 -38.31 -6.43 -31.61
CA LEU A 449 -36.82 -6.48 -31.67
C LEU A 449 -36.31 -5.37 -30.70
N ARG A 450 -35.07 -5.51 -30.16
CA ARG A 450 -34.02 -4.46 -30.01
C ARG A 450 -33.58 -3.96 -28.61
N ALA A 451 -32.25 -3.89 -28.52
CA ALA A 451 -31.34 -3.39 -27.47
C ALA A 451 -31.19 -1.85 -27.41
N THR A 452 -30.47 -1.33 -26.41
CA THR A 452 -29.73 -0.05 -26.48
C THR A 452 -28.58 0.07 -25.45
N SER A 453 -27.66 0.98 -25.79
CA SER A 453 -26.33 1.34 -25.26
C SER A 453 -26.31 2.66 -24.46
N GLY A 454 -25.19 3.00 -23.81
CA GLY A 454 -24.84 4.39 -23.43
C GLY A 454 -23.49 4.50 -22.69
N GLY A 455 -22.67 5.52 -23.02
CA GLY A 455 -21.32 5.78 -22.48
C GLY A 455 -21.11 7.21 -21.95
N GLU A 456 -19.83 7.66 -21.95
CA GLU A 456 -19.23 8.98 -21.58
C GLU A 456 -18.84 9.15 -20.09
N ASP A 457 -17.85 9.96 -19.67
CA ASP A 457 -16.46 10.33 -20.07
C ASP A 457 -15.90 11.19 -18.89
N ASP A 458 -14.58 11.22 -18.67
CA ASP A 458 -13.77 12.40 -18.22
C ASP A 458 -12.37 12.03 -17.67
N LYS A 459 -11.36 12.79 -18.12
CA LYS A 459 -9.94 12.71 -17.72
C LYS A 459 -9.41 14.12 -17.45
N GLU A 460 -8.66 14.32 -16.36
CA GLU A 460 -7.47 15.19 -16.34
C GLU A 460 -6.63 14.97 -15.06
N ASP A 461 -5.40 14.43 -15.17
CA ASP A 461 -4.36 14.65 -14.16
C ASP A 461 -2.92 14.59 -14.73
N GLY A 462 -2.15 15.59 -14.27
CA GLY A 462 -0.88 16.02 -14.85
C GLY A 462 0.35 15.19 -14.51
N LEU A 463 1.30 15.29 -15.41
CA LEU A 463 2.64 14.69 -15.45
C LEU A 463 3.51 15.09 -14.24
N LYS A 464 4.18 14.11 -13.60
CA LYS A 464 5.36 14.34 -12.75
C LYS A 464 6.60 13.81 -13.47
N ASP A 465 7.51 14.72 -13.78
CA ASP A 465 8.82 14.40 -14.34
C ASP A 465 9.83 13.98 -13.27
N ASN A 466 10.81 13.21 -13.72
CA ASN A 466 11.95 12.73 -12.97
C ASN A 466 12.85 13.84 -12.46
N ILE A 467 13.07 13.87 -11.16
CA ILE A 467 14.24 14.54 -10.58
C ILE A 467 14.99 13.49 -9.76
N LEU A 468 16.20 13.16 -10.22
CA LEU A 468 17.23 12.49 -9.43
C LEU A 468 17.51 13.35 -8.20
N TYR A 469 17.47 12.72 -7.02
CA TYR A 469 17.72 13.38 -5.76
C TYR A 469 19.23 13.45 -5.53
N GLU A 470 19.78 14.66 -5.53
CA GLU A 470 21.11 14.96 -5.00
C GLU A 470 20.88 15.44 -3.56
N SER A 471 21.31 14.64 -2.58
CA SER A 471 21.25 14.98 -1.18
C SER A 471 22.20 16.15 -0.89
N SER A 472 21.66 17.34 -0.66
CA SER A 472 22.36 18.40 0.07
C SER A 472 21.84 18.40 1.51
N GLN A 473 22.53 17.65 2.36
CA GLN A 473 22.44 17.77 3.80
C GLN A 473 22.97 19.15 4.20
N SER A 474 22.23 19.88 5.04
CA SER A 474 22.77 21.03 5.76
C SER A 474 23.71 20.53 6.86
N ASP A 475 24.88 21.15 6.96
CA ASP A 475 26.04 20.76 7.78
C ASP A 475 25.89 20.82 9.31
N ASP A 476 24.69 21.01 9.88
CA ASP A 476 24.53 21.31 11.31
C ASP A 476 24.08 20.14 12.22
N LEU A 477 24.11 18.89 11.74
CA LEU A 477 23.70 17.71 12.55
C LEU A 477 24.76 16.59 12.63
N LYS A 478 26.04 16.90 12.41
CA LYS A 478 27.15 15.92 12.47
C LYS A 478 27.75 15.70 13.86
N LYS A 479 27.04 15.97 14.96
CA LYS A 479 27.53 15.59 16.29
C LYS A 479 26.41 14.96 17.11
N ASN A 480 26.71 13.74 17.56
CA ASN A 480 25.96 12.89 18.47
C ASN A 480 24.84 12.08 17.82
N ILE A 481 25.19 10.88 17.36
CA ILE A 481 24.58 9.60 17.77
C ILE A 481 25.59 8.53 17.32
N LEU A 482 26.40 8.04 18.25
CA LEU A 482 27.10 6.76 18.09
C LEU A 482 26.58 5.89 19.22
N TYR A 483 25.66 4.98 18.89
CA TYR A 483 25.14 3.99 19.84
C TYR A 483 26.24 3.00 20.20
N GLN A 484 26.42 2.81 21.51
CA GLN A 484 27.19 1.74 22.13
C GLN A 484 26.56 0.39 21.79
N SER A 485 27.34 -0.52 21.21
CA SER A 485 27.10 -1.95 21.28
C SER A 485 27.74 -2.49 22.56
N ALA A 486 26.92 -2.96 23.50
CA ALA A 486 27.35 -3.76 24.62
C ALA A 486 27.30 -5.24 24.19
N ASP A 487 28.47 -5.85 24.05
CA ASP A 487 28.64 -7.31 24.03
C ASP A 487 29.25 -7.72 25.37
N LEU A 488 28.60 -8.67 26.05
CA LEU A 488 29.08 -9.33 27.26
C LEU A 488 29.81 -10.63 26.88
N ASN A 489 31.07 -10.73 27.34
CA ASN A 489 31.83 -11.89 27.88
C ASN A 489 31.82 -13.24 27.09
N ASP A 490 32.90 -14.01 26.98
CA ASP A 490 34.03 -14.22 27.90
C ASP A 490 35.24 -14.89 27.20
N ASP A 491 36.35 -14.84 27.92
CA ASP A 491 37.49 -15.78 27.99
C ASP A 491 38.78 -15.67 27.14
N HIS A 492 39.83 -15.38 27.93
CA HIS A 492 41.20 -15.90 27.93
C HIS A 492 42.17 -15.58 26.76
N SER A 493 43.12 -14.68 27.01
CA SER A 493 44.44 -15.04 27.60
C SER A 493 45.48 -13.92 27.41
N GLU A 494 46.28 -13.74 28.46
CA GLU A 494 47.35 -12.75 28.59
C GLU A 494 48.53 -12.98 27.62
N VAL A 495 49.31 -11.93 27.32
CA VAL A 495 50.77 -11.86 27.59
C VAL A 495 51.41 -10.55 27.04
N LYS A 496 51.90 -9.75 28.00
CA LYS A 496 53.13 -8.92 28.10
C LYS A 496 53.65 -8.04 26.93
N LYS A 497 53.59 -6.73 27.21
CA LYS A 497 54.69 -5.73 27.40
C LYS A 497 55.83 -5.56 26.37
N ASN A 498 55.96 -4.28 25.97
CA ASN A 498 57.14 -3.39 26.07
C ASN A 498 57.97 -2.99 24.81
N GLN A 499 57.91 -1.67 24.56
CA GLN A 499 59.00 -0.69 24.45
C GLN A 499 59.86 -0.54 23.17
N LYS A 500 59.86 0.74 22.73
CA LYS A 500 60.96 1.60 22.21
C LYS A 500 61.60 1.33 20.83
N LYS A 501 61.40 2.33 19.96
CA LYS A 501 62.26 2.84 18.85
C LYS A 501 63.71 3.18 19.30
N PRO A 502 64.73 3.45 18.44
CA PRO A 502 64.67 3.97 17.05
C PRO A 502 65.73 3.45 16.01
N SER A 503 65.61 4.03 14.79
CA SER A 503 66.60 4.34 13.72
C SER A 503 66.94 3.34 12.59
N THR A 504 66.54 3.75 11.37
CA THR A 504 67.17 3.64 10.02
C THR A 504 67.55 2.24 9.51
N SER A 505 67.03 1.69 8.41
CA SER A 505 66.94 2.19 7.03
C SER A 505 66.19 1.17 6.15
N SER A 506 65.89 1.54 4.91
CA SER A 506 65.39 0.76 3.75
C SER A 506 63.89 0.41 3.63
N GLU A 507 63.33 0.84 2.49
CA GLU A 507 62.21 0.26 1.73
C GLU A 507 60.79 0.34 2.29
N TYR A 508 60.05 1.37 1.84
CA TYR A 508 58.59 1.31 1.79
C TYR A 508 58.13 1.07 0.34
N ALA A 509 57.66 -0.16 0.11
CA ALA A 509 56.76 -0.46 -0.99
C ALA A 509 55.38 0.14 -0.68
N SER A 510 54.95 1.06 -1.54
CA SER A 510 53.61 1.61 -1.62
C SER A 510 52.67 0.55 -2.20
N VAL A 511 51.78 -0.01 -1.39
CA VAL A 511 50.63 -0.76 -1.92
C VAL A 511 49.45 0.19 -2.04
N GLN A 512 49.17 0.48 -3.31
CA GLN A 512 48.12 1.32 -3.84
C GLN A 512 46.74 0.84 -3.41
N LYS A 513 45.90 1.80 -2.98
CA LYS A 513 44.45 1.69 -3.07
C LYS A 513 44.08 1.54 -4.55
N PRO A 514 43.31 0.53 -4.97
CA PRO A 514 42.76 0.54 -6.32
C PRO A 514 41.71 1.64 -6.45
N ASN A 515 42.01 2.59 -7.33
CA ASN A 515 41.13 3.64 -7.82
C ASN A 515 39.86 3.04 -8.44
N ALA A 516 38.69 3.49 -7.99
CA ALA A 516 37.46 3.32 -8.75
C ALA A 516 37.48 4.31 -9.92
N ILE A 517 37.43 3.74 -11.12
CA ILE A 517 37.43 4.40 -12.42
C ILE A 517 36.13 5.21 -12.57
N TYR A 518 36.26 6.52 -12.74
CA TYR A 518 35.22 7.36 -13.34
C TYR A 518 35.22 7.11 -14.84
N ALA A 519 34.13 6.57 -15.38
CA ALA A 519 33.88 6.60 -16.82
C ALA A 519 33.25 7.95 -17.17
N GLU A 520 34.03 8.83 -17.81
CA GLU A 520 33.51 9.99 -18.53
C GLU A 520 32.67 9.50 -19.72
N VAL A 521 31.36 9.73 -19.67
CA VAL A 521 30.51 9.62 -20.86
C VAL A 521 30.49 10.99 -21.52
N ASN A 522 31.28 11.12 -22.58
CA ASN A 522 31.20 12.24 -23.52
C ASN A 522 29.77 12.37 -24.07
N LYS A 523 29.15 13.54 -23.85
CA LYS A 523 27.91 13.94 -24.52
C LYS A 523 28.17 14.11 -26.01
N VAL A 524 27.81 13.12 -26.82
CA VAL A 524 27.65 13.31 -28.26
C VAL A 524 26.27 13.95 -28.50
N THR A 525 26.28 15.23 -28.86
CA THR A 525 25.13 15.97 -29.39
C THR A 525 24.70 15.35 -30.72
N GLN A 526 23.52 14.73 -30.78
CA GLN A 526 22.86 14.44 -32.06
C GLN A 526 22.10 15.69 -32.55
N PRO A 527 22.23 16.06 -33.85
CA PRO A 527 21.56 17.23 -34.40
C PRO A 527 20.04 17.01 -34.52
N LYS A 528 19.30 18.11 -34.29
CA LYS A 528 17.85 18.20 -34.41
C LYS A 528 17.43 17.93 -35.86
N ASN A 529 16.54 16.96 -36.06
CA ASN A 529 15.85 16.74 -37.34
C ASN A 529 15.11 18.01 -37.77
N ALA A 530 15.59 18.62 -38.86
CA ALA A 530 14.89 19.65 -39.59
C ALA A 530 13.67 19.04 -40.29
N LYS A 531 12.53 19.73 -40.19
CA LYS A 531 11.31 19.42 -40.93
C LYS A 531 11.55 19.70 -42.42
N GLU A 532 11.72 18.66 -43.23
CA GLU A 532 11.66 18.78 -44.68
C GLU A 532 10.21 19.05 -45.13
N LYS A 533 10.04 20.20 -45.76
CA LYS A 533 8.84 20.55 -46.54
C LYS A 533 8.80 19.68 -47.79
N LYS A 534 7.70 18.94 -47.96
CA LYS A 534 7.31 18.38 -49.26
C LYS A 534 7.14 19.52 -50.26
N GLN A 535 8.00 19.57 -51.28
CA GLN A 535 7.72 20.32 -52.50
C GLN A 535 7.61 19.32 -53.66
N LYS A 536 6.42 19.32 -54.25
CA LYS A 536 6.05 18.54 -55.44
C LYS A 536 6.83 19.07 -56.65
N GLY A 537 7.34 18.15 -57.46
CA GLY A 537 7.12 18.22 -58.90
C GLY A 537 8.31 18.58 -59.80
N LYS A 538 8.58 17.61 -60.69
CA LYS A 538 8.73 17.71 -62.15
C LYS A 538 10.11 18.08 -62.76
N LEU A 539 10.51 17.15 -63.65
CA LEU A 539 11.13 17.32 -64.97
C LEU A 539 12.63 17.70 -64.94
N TYR A 540 13.57 17.02 -65.60
CA TYR A 540 13.57 16.04 -66.70
C TYR A 540 14.62 14.97 -66.44
#